data_AF-A0A959MXM8-F1
#
_entry.id   AF-A0A959MXM8-F1
#
_cell.length_a   1.000
_cell.length_b   1.000
_cell.length_c   1.000
_cell.angle_alpha   90.00
_cell.angle_beta   90.00
_cell.angle_gamma   90.00
#
_symmetry.space_group_name_H-M   'P 1'
#
loop_
_entity.id
_entity.type
_entity.pdbx_description
1 polymer ?
#
loop_
_entity_poly.entity_id
_entity_poly.type
_entity_poly.pdbx_seq_one_letter_code
_entity_poly.pdbx_strand_id
1 'polypeptide(L)'
;MINPGQELSTIDFASMIGGPLTSCVDAQAQAAMSTVNFIKAVGFNEDNEPIYVSFKYDKEVSPFIPGTPAGITSINITAPGSGYAAPPSVDIDNTGSGGSGLEAQATIEGGTVTKVTITNPGSGYTSAPSISLTPVSNDPGSGATATAVFTSAVPDVEAQYRQMMIEVPMLSIVPIPYIRIDEVDIKFHAQITTMEYKDTTDKFGVDASLEFKQRWPGGSVKLNASLSYQKSNTQGEKVDRTYALDIHVHASQDELPGGMEKILGILEDSMKSKTAPQT
;
A
#
# COMPACT_ATOMS: atom_id res chain seq x y z
N MET A 1 57.56 -17.20 -32.29
CA MET A 1 56.37 -16.36 -32.47
C MET A 1 55.34 -16.82 -31.45
N ILE A 2 55.00 -15.96 -30.48
CA ILE A 2 53.87 -16.23 -29.58
C ILE A 2 52.61 -16.22 -30.45
N ASN A 3 51.78 -17.27 -30.37
CA ASN A 3 50.54 -17.39 -31.13
C ASN A 3 49.38 -16.91 -30.24
N PRO A 4 48.77 -15.75 -30.52
CA PRO A 4 47.69 -15.19 -29.70
C PRO A 4 46.49 -16.15 -29.56
N GLY A 5 46.25 -17.00 -30.57
CA GLY A 5 45.18 -17.99 -30.54
C GLY A 5 45.43 -19.17 -29.61
N GLN A 6 46.70 -19.57 -29.42
CA GLN A 6 47.05 -20.62 -28.44
C GLN A 6 46.97 -20.08 -27.01
N GLU A 7 47.36 -18.83 -26.76
CA GLU A 7 47.26 -18.21 -25.42
C GLU A 7 45.80 -17.92 -25.02
N LEU A 8 44.95 -17.46 -25.95
CA LEU A 8 43.51 -17.31 -25.70
C LEU A 8 42.82 -18.65 -25.38
N SER A 9 43.34 -19.77 -25.90
CA SER A 9 42.82 -21.11 -25.58
C SER A 9 43.18 -21.59 -24.17
N THR A 10 44.13 -20.93 -23.49
CA THR A 10 44.49 -21.22 -22.09
C THR A 10 43.58 -20.53 -21.07
N ILE A 11 42.72 -19.62 -21.52
CA ILE A 11 41.73 -18.96 -20.67
C ILE A 11 40.60 -19.94 -20.40
N ASP A 12 40.39 -20.24 -19.13
CA ASP A 12 39.30 -21.10 -18.68
C ASP A 12 37.98 -20.33 -18.63
N PHE A 13 37.38 -20.12 -19.80
CA PHE A 13 36.09 -19.45 -19.93
C PHE A 13 34.97 -20.15 -19.14
N ALA A 14 35.09 -21.47 -18.91
CA ALA A 14 34.10 -22.21 -18.15
C ALA A 14 34.09 -21.79 -16.67
N SER A 15 35.25 -21.61 -16.04
CA SER A 15 35.29 -21.09 -14.67
C SER A 15 35.01 -19.59 -14.58
N MET A 16 35.48 -18.79 -15.56
CA MET A 16 35.27 -17.34 -15.57
C MET A 16 33.81 -16.92 -15.77
N ILE A 17 33.01 -17.73 -16.47
CA ILE A 17 31.57 -17.48 -16.69
C ILE A 17 30.72 -18.33 -15.72
N GLY A 18 31.12 -19.58 -15.47
CA GLY A 18 30.39 -20.52 -14.64
C GLY A 18 30.34 -20.12 -13.17
N GLY A 19 31.41 -19.52 -12.62
CA GLY A 19 31.42 -19.04 -11.23
C GLY A 19 30.35 -17.98 -10.96
N PRO A 20 30.32 -16.87 -11.72
CA PRO A 20 29.26 -15.85 -11.61
C PRO A 20 27.85 -16.39 -11.86
N LEU A 21 27.66 -17.24 -12.89
CA LEU A 21 26.35 -17.84 -13.17
C LEU A 21 25.85 -18.70 -12.01
N THR A 22 26.70 -19.57 -11.47
CA THR A 22 26.38 -20.41 -10.31
C THR A 22 26.03 -19.55 -9.09
N SER A 23 26.82 -18.49 -8.85
CA SER A 23 26.57 -17.55 -7.75
C SER A 23 25.22 -16.84 -7.88
N CYS A 24 24.78 -16.54 -9.11
CA CYS A 24 23.46 -15.95 -9.34
C CYS A 24 22.33 -16.95 -9.08
N VAL A 25 22.48 -18.21 -9.50
CA VAL A 25 21.51 -19.26 -9.20
C VAL A 25 21.38 -19.47 -7.69
N ASP A 26 22.50 -19.53 -6.98
CA ASP A 26 22.53 -19.67 -5.52
C ASP A 26 21.88 -18.45 -4.84
N ALA A 27 22.19 -17.24 -5.30
CA ALA A 27 21.60 -16.01 -4.79
C ALA A 27 20.08 -15.96 -5.02
N GLN A 28 19.59 -16.41 -6.18
CA GLN A 28 18.16 -16.50 -6.47
C GLN A 28 17.46 -17.52 -5.58
N ALA A 29 18.08 -18.69 -5.35
CA ALA A 29 17.56 -19.69 -4.43
C ALA A 29 17.49 -19.16 -2.99
N GLN A 30 18.53 -18.45 -2.53
CA GLN A 30 18.54 -17.80 -1.23
C GLN A 30 17.48 -16.71 -1.10
N ALA A 31 17.27 -15.90 -2.15
CA ALA A 31 16.22 -14.89 -2.18
C ALA A 31 14.82 -15.53 -2.06
N ALA A 32 14.57 -16.62 -2.79
CA ALA A 32 13.31 -17.37 -2.67
C ALA A 32 13.11 -17.96 -1.26
N MET A 33 14.17 -18.50 -0.66
CA MET A 33 14.12 -19.02 0.72
C MET A 33 13.87 -17.92 1.74
N SER A 34 14.35 -16.69 1.50
CA SER A 34 14.05 -15.54 2.36
C SER A 34 12.54 -15.27 2.43
N THR A 35 11.85 -15.29 1.30
CA THR A 35 10.39 -15.16 1.24
C THR A 35 9.68 -16.30 1.98
N VAL A 36 10.12 -17.55 1.78
CA VAL A 36 9.54 -18.72 2.48
C VAL A 36 9.74 -18.60 4.00
N ASN A 37 10.94 -18.22 4.44
CA ASN A 37 11.25 -18.06 5.85
C ASN A 37 10.45 -16.93 6.48
N PHE A 38 10.27 -15.83 5.77
CA PHE A 38 9.41 -14.72 6.19
C PHE A 38 7.97 -15.18 6.41
N ILE A 39 7.40 -15.88 5.42
CA ILE A 39 6.03 -16.40 5.50
C ILE A 39 5.86 -17.37 6.67
N LYS A 40 6.82 -18.28 6.88
CA LYS A 40 6.77 -19.21 8.01
C LYS A 40 6.87 -18.48 9.35
N ALA A 41 7.80 -17.54 9.47
CA ALA A 41 8.05 -16.83 10.71
C ALA A 41 6.92 -15.88 11.12
N VAL A 42 6.29 -15.22 10.14
CA VAL A 42 5.24 -14.21 10.38
C VAL A 42 3.85 -14.82 10.29
N GLY A 43 3.67 -15.80 9.43
CA GLY A 43 2.36 -16.34 9.09
C GLY A 43 1.91 -17.51 9.94
N PHE A 44 2.82 -18.27 10.56
CA PHE A 44 2.48 -19.52 11.24
C PHE A 44 3.16 -19.65 12.61
N ASN A 45 2.47 -20.27 13.56
CA ASN A 45 3.03 -20.60 14.88
C ASN A 45 3.84 -21.92 14.83
N GLU A 46 4.34 -22.36 15.99
CA GLU A 46 5.14 -23.60 16.12
C GLU A 46 4.36 -24.86 15.71
N ASP A 47 3.03 -24.83 15.78
CA ASP A 47 2.13 -25.93 15.40
C ASP A 47 1.73 -25.89 13.90
N ASN A 48 2.30 -24.97 13.11
CA ASN A 48 1.93 -24.66 11.72
C ASN A 48 0.49 -24.14 11.54
N GLU A 49 -0.09 -23.56 12.58
CA GLU A 49 -1.38 -22.88 12.48
C GLU A 49 -1.17 -21.41 12.07
N PRO A 50 -2.03 -20.84 11.22
CA PRO A 50 -1.90 -19.45 10.83
C PRO A 50 -2.04 -18.52 12.03
N ILE A 51 -1.16 -17.51 12.11
CA ILE A 51 -1.24 -16.47 13.14
C ILE A 51 -2.29 -15.44 12.70
N TYR A 52 -3.25 -15.14 13.58
CA TYR A 52 -4.28 -14.13 13.35
C TYR A 52 -4.05 -12.90 14.22
N VAL A 53 -4.37 -11.72 13.68
CA VAL A 53 -4.51 -10.49 14.44
C VAL A 53 -6.00 -10.22 14.69
N SER A 54 -6.33 -9.90 15.93
CA SER A 54 -7.69 -9.56 16.35
C SER A 54 -7.84 -8.07 16.58
N PHE A 55 -8.78 -7.43 15.90
CA PHE A 55 -9.12 -6.02 16.09
C PHE A 55 -10.51 -5.90 16.69
N LYS A 56 -10.63 -5.12 17.77
CA LYS A 56 -11.92 -4.77 18.37
C LYS A 56 -12.36 -3.40 17.87
N TYR A 57 -13.63 -3.26 17.53
CA TYR A 57 -14.23 -1.98 17.16
C TYR A 57 -15.69 -1.95 17.58
N ASP A 58 -16.20 -0.76 17.90
CA ASP A 58 -17.62 -0.58 18.20
C ASP A 58 -18.40 -0.41 16.91
N LYS A 59 -19.46 -1.21 16.75
CA LYS A 59 -20.38 -1.13 15.62
C LYS A 59 -21.73 -0.66 16.12
N GLU A 60 -22.28 0.36 15.46
CA GLU A 60 -23.65 0.79 15.69
C GLU A 60 -24.62 -0.34 15.28
N VAL A 61 -25.44 -0.78 16.23
CA VAL A 61 -26.48 -1.80 16.00
C VAL A 61 -27.88 -1.20 15.94
N SER A 62 -28.07 0.00 16.51
CA SER A 62 -29.30 0.77 16.39
C SER A 62 -28.96 2.27 16.46
N PRO A 63 -29.53 3.09 15.56
CA PRO A 63 -29.34 4.54 15.61
C PRO A 63 -30.06 5.15 16.80
N PHE A 64 -29.62 6.37 17.16
CA PHE A 64 -30.37 7.25 18.05
C PHE A 64 -31.69 7.63 17.38
N ILE A 65 -32.79 7.47 18.10
CA ILE A 65 -34.11 7.92 17.65
C ILE A 65 -34.55 9.02 18.62
N PRO A 66 -34.64 10.28 18.17
CA PRO A 66 -35.16 11.34 19.01
C PRO A 66 -36.62 11.06 19.37
N GLY A 67 -36.93 11.27 20.63
CA GLY A 67 -38.27 11.25 21.17
C GLY A 67 -39.10 12.40 20.62
N THR A 68 -40.41 12.31 20.84
CA THR A 68 -41.35 13.38 20.53
C THR A 68 -42.00 13.84 21.84
N PRO A 69 -42.02 15.14 22.15
CA PRO A 69 -42.63 15.63 23.38
C PRO A 69 -44.15 15.43 23.39
N ALA A 70 -44.73 15.27 24.58
CA ALA A 70 -46.19 15.26 24.74
C ALA A 70 -46.77 16.65 24.48
N GLY A 71 -47.94 16.73 23.86
CA GLY A 71 -48.59 18.01 23.62
C GLY A 71 -49.81 17.93 22.73
N ILE A 72 -50.38 19.11 22.45
CA ILE A 72 -51.50 19.28 21.53
C ILE A 72 -50.93 19.57 20.14
N THR A 73 -51.22 18.69 19.19
CA THR A 73 -50.64 18.76 17.83
C THR A 73 -51.57 19.41 16.84
N SER A 74 -52.88 19.30 17.05
CA SER A 74 -53.89 19.90 16.19
C SER A 74 -55.22 20.09 16.91
N ILE A 75 -56.07 20.93 16.34
CA ILE A 75 -57.49 21.06 16.72
C ILE A 75 -58.30 20.78 15.48
N ASN A 76 -59.06 19.70 15.50
CA ASN A 76 -59.87 19.26 14.38
C ASN A 76 -61.30 19.77 14.54
N ILE A 77 -61.85 20.35 13.48
CA ILE A 77 -63.24 20.77 13.44
C ILE A 77 -64.09 19.52 13.23
N THR A 78 -65.03 19.28 14.13
CA THR A 78 -65.96 18.14 14.06
C THR A 78 -67.29 18.53 13.44
N ALA A 79 -67.70 19.79 13.57
CA ALA A 79 -68.78 20.40 12.81
C ALA A 79 -68.39 21.85 12.49
N PRO A 80 -68.49 22.29 11.21
CA PRO A 80 -68.08 23.64 10.82
C PRO A 80 -69.07 24.72 11.24
N GLY A 81 -70.29 24.33 11.63
CA GLY A 81 -71.40 25.23 11.93
C GLY A 81 -71.85 26.05 10.72
N SER A 82 -72.63 27.10 10.95
CA SER A 82 -73.14 27.98 9.89
C SER A 82 -73.51 29.36 10.43
N GLY A 83 -73.56 30.36 9.54
CA GLY A 83 -74.07 31.70 9.84
C GLY A 83 -73.05 32.64 10.48
N TYR A 84 -71.78 32.26 10.57
CA TYR A 84 -70.76 33.09 11.23
C TYR A 84 -70.43 34.34 10.40
N ALA A 85 -70.63 35.54 10.95
CA ALA A 85 -70.24 36.79 10.31
C ALA A 85 -68.80 37.21 10.68
N ALA A 86 -68.32 36.78 11.84
CA ALA A 86 -66.95 36.89 12.31
C ALA A 86 -66.43 35.55 12.88
N PRO A 87 -65.10 35.32 12.93
CA PRO A 87 -64.56 34.10 13.53
C PRO A 87 -64.99 33.94 15.01
N PRO A 88 -65.46 32.76 15.44
CA PRO A 88 -65.78 32.53 16.84
C PRO A 88 -64.52 32.55 17.73
N SER A 89 -64.70 32.91 18.99
CA SER A 89 -63.66 32.77 20.01
C SER A 89 -63.41 31.28 20.30
N VAL A 90 -62.14 30.89 20.37
CA VAL A 90 -61.72 29.55 20.77
C VAL A 90 -61.48 29.55 22.27
N ASP A 91 -62.36 28.90 23.02
CA ASP A 91 -62.23 28.76 24.47
C ASP A 91 -61.71 27.35 24.80
N ILE A 92 -60.72 27.31 25.68
CA ILE A 92 -59.92 26.11 25.97
C ILE A 92 -60.07 25.81 27.46
N ASP A 93 -60.84 24.78 27.77
CA ASP A 93 -60.94 24.25 29.12
C ASP A 93 -59.84 23.20 29.36
N ASN A 94 -58.82 23.62 30.09
CA ASN A 94 -57.68 22.78 30.45
C ASN A 94 -57.96 21.89 31.69
N THR A 95 -59.17 21.90 32.26
CA THR A 95 -59.52 21.11 33.45
C THR A 95 -59.27 19.62 33.19
N GLY A 96 -58.45 19.00 34.04
CA GLY A 96 -58.08 17.58 33.91
C GLY A 96 -57.06 17.25 32.80
N SER A 97 -56.67 18.22 31.97
CA SER A 97 -55.71 18.02 30.87
C SER A 97 -54.25 17.96 31.32
N GLY A 98 -53.95 18.43 32.54
CA GLY A 98 -52.60 18.53 33.11
C GLY A 98 -51.75 19.68 32.54
N GLY A 99 -52.16 20.27 31.41
CA GLY A 99 -51.42 21.33 30.72
C GLY A 99 -52.03 22.72 30.85
N SER A 100 -51.33 23.71 30.30
CA SER A 100 -51.78 25.10 30.25
C SER A 100 -51.13 25.87 29.10
N GLY A 101 -51.71 27.02 28.77
CA GLY A 101 -51.13 27.96 27.81
C GLY A 101 -51.37 27.63 26.33
N LEU A 102 -52.22 26.63 26.02
CA LEU A 102 -52.71 26.46 24.66
C LEU A 102 -53.53 27.71 24.26
N GLU A 103 -53.25 28.25 23.08
CA GLU A 103 -53.99 29.32 22.45
C GLU A 103 -54.22 28.96 20.99
N ALA A 104 -55.42 29.27 20.48
CA ALA A 104 -55.78 29.01 19.09
C ALA A 104 -56.74 30.06 18.56
N GLN A 105 -56.79 30.20 17.23
CA GLN A 105 -57.69 31.11 16.53
C GLN A 105 -58.49 30.35 15.48
N ALA A 106 -59.80 30.59 15.44
CA ALA A 106 -60.67 30.08 14.38
C ALA A 106 -60.56 30.94 13.13
N THR A 107 -60.76 30.33 11.96
CA THR A 107 -60.87 30.99 10.67
C THR A 107 -62.19 30.60 10.05
N ILE A 108 -62.89 31.57 9.47
CA ILE A 108 -64.16 31.35 8.78
C ILE A 108 -64.02 31.64 7.29
N GLU A 109 -64.76 30.92 6.48
CA GLU A 109 -64.93 31.16 5.05
C GLU A 109 -66.39 30.82 4.67
N GLY A 110 -67.04 31.69 3.90
CA GLY A 110 -68.43 31.49 3.47
C GLY A 110 -69.45 31.31 4.62
N GLY A 111 -69.16 31.85 5.81
CA GLY A 111 -70.03 31.75 6.98
C GLY A 111 -69.89 30.46 7.80
N THR A 112 -68.85 29.67 7.55
CA THR A 112 -68.56 28.41 8.27
C THR A 112 -67.14 28.43 8.83
N VAL A 113 -66.89 27.73 9.94
CA VAL A 113 -65.54 27.56 10.50
C VAL A 113 -64.78 26.54 9.67
N THR A 114 -63.70 26.97 9.03
CA THR A 114 -62.92 26.12 8.10
C THR A 114 -61.58 25.68 8.68
N LYS A 115 -61.04 26.40 9.66
CA LYS A 115 -59.78 26.05 10.31
C LYS A 115 -59.74 26.55 11.76
N VAL A 116 -59.06 25.80 12.63
CA VAL A 116 -58.61 26.28 13.94
C VAL A 116 -57.10 26.15 13.98
N THR A 117 -56.40 27.29 14.08
CA THR A 117 -54.94 27.36 14.05
C THR A 117 -54.43 27.56 15.46
N ILE A 118 -53.58 26.66 15.94
CA ILE A 118 -52.88 26.80 17.22
C ILE A 118 -51.85 27.93 17.07
N THR A 119 -51.95 28.96 17.92
CA THR A 119 -51.01 30.09 17.97
C THR A 119 -49.97 29.92 19.07
N ASN A 120 -50.33 29.22 20.14
CA ASN A 120 -49.41 28.77 21.18
C ASN A 120 -49.79 27.34 21.55
N PRO A 121 -48.92 26.33 21.39
CA PRO A 121 -49.25 24.94 21.73
C PRO A 121 -49.39 24.69 23.24
N GLY A 122 -48.94 25.64 24.07
CA GLY A 122 -48.89 25.47 25.52
C GLY A 122 -47.89 24.39 25.95
N SER A 123 -48.01 23.92 27.18
CA SER A 123 -47.12 22.89 27.74
C SER A 123 -47.78 22.07 28.86
N GLY A 124 -47.20 20.91 29.18
CA GLY A 124 -47.60 20.10 30.35
C GLY A 124 -48.81 19.18 30.12
N TYR A 125 -49.37 19.15 28.92
CA TYR A 125 -50.54 18.33 28.61
C TYR A 125 -50.26 16.82 28.81
N THR A 126 -51.16 16.15 29.53
CA THR A 126 -51.19 14.70 29.73
C THR A 126 -52.45 14.06 29.11
N SER A 127 -53.42 14.89 28.73
CA SER A 127 -54.56 14.53 27.90
C SER A 127 -55.07 15.75 27.13
N ALA A 128 -56.00 15.55 26.19
CA ALA A 128 -56.55 16.65 25.38
C ALA A 128 -57.47 17.56 26.23
N PRO A 129 -57.31 18.90 26.18
CA PRO A 129 -58.26 19.83 26.78
C PRO A 129 -59.56 19.85 25.96
N SER A 130 -60.64 20.33 26.59
CA SER A 130 -61.92 20.52 25.89
C SER A 130 -61.90 21.85 25.14
N ILE A 131 -62.38 21.84 23.89
CA ILE A 131 -62.42 23.02 23.03
C ILE A 131 -63.88 23.41 22.79
N SER A 132 -64.21 24.69 23.00
CA SER A 132 -65.51 25.24 22.62
C SER A 132 -65.35 26.46 21.71
N LEU A 133 -66.25 26.60 20.75
CA LEU A 133 -66.24 27.71 19.78
C LEU A 133 -67.44 28.60 20.06
N THR A 134 -67.18 29.78 20.62
CA THR A 134 -68.24 30.72 21.03
C THR A 134 -68.36 31.84 20.00
N PRO A 135 -69.53 32.02 19.34
CA PRO A 135 -69.76 33.17 18.46
C PRO A 135 -69.54 34.49 19.21
N VAL A 136 -69.04 35.51 18.51
CA VAL A 136 -68.92 36.85 19.10
C VAL A 136 -70.32 37.45 19.37
N SER A 137 -70.40 38.42 20.27
CA SER A 137 -71.70 39.01 20.65
C SER A 137 -72.46 39.57 19.44
N ASN A 138 -73.74 39.21 19.32
CA ASN A 138 -74.63 39.55 18.19
C ASN A 138 -74.28 38.88 16.85
N ASP A 139 -73.42 37.86 16.82
CA ASP A 139 -73.18 37.04 15.62
C ASP A 139 -74.29 35.97 15.46
N PRO A 140 -74.87 35.79 14.26
CA PRO A 140 -75.91 34.77 14.02
C PRO A 140 -75.35 33.34 13.90
N GLY A 141 -74.03 33.16 13.96
CA GLY A 141 -73.35 31.88 13.82
C GLY A 141 -73.66 30.87 14.92
N SER A 142 -73.80 29.60 14.55
CA SER A 142 -74.04 28.51 15.52
C SER A 142 -73.58 27.15 15.00
N GLY A 143 -73.43 26.20 15.93
CA GLY A 143 -73.23 24.78 15.62
C GLY A 143 -71.80 24.36 15.25
N ALA A 144 -70.80 25.24 15.39
CA ALA A 144 -69.42 24.83 15.21
C ALA A 144 -68.88 24.08 16.44
N THR A 145 -68.22 22.95 16.21
CA THR A 145 -67.59 22.13 17.26
C THR A 145 -66.19 21.71 16.82
N ALA A 146 -65.28 21.58 17.78
CA ALA A 146 -63.90 21.16 17.52
C ALA A 146 -63.36 20.30 18.67
N THR A 147 -62.34 19.49 18.38
CA THR A 147 -61.68 18.61 19.35
C THR A 147 -60.17 18.75 19.24
N ALA A 148 -59.48 18.92 20.36
CA ALA A 148 -58.03 18.90 20.40
C ALA A 148 -57.48 17.47 20.24
N VAL A 149 -56.37 17.34 19.53
CA VAL A 149 -55.64 16.08 19.39
C VAL A 149 -54.43 16.12 20.30
N PHE A 150 -54.46 15.28 21.33
CA PHE A 150 -53.32 15.03 22.20
C PHE A 150 -52.43 13.93 21.63
N THR A 151 -51.13 14.14 21.65
CA THR A 151 -50.11 13.13 21.33
C THR A 151 -49.27 12.91 22.58
N SER A 152 -49.16 11.66 23.01
CA SER A 152 -48.33 11.26 24.15
C SER A 152 -46.85 11.39 23.82
N ALA A 153 -46.03 11.64 24.86
CA ALA A 153 -44.58 11.66 24.70
C ALA A 153 -44.06 10.28 24.30
N VAL A 154 -43.16 10.26 23.33
CA VAL A 154 -42.31 9.11 23.02
C VAL A 154 -40.92 9.45 23.54
N PRO A 155 -40.32 8.67 24.44
CA PRO A 155 -38.98 8.97 24.98
C PRO A 155 -37.90 8.78 23.90
N ASP A 156 -36.75 9.41 24.12
CA ASP A 156 -35.55 9.19 23.31
C ASP A 156 -35.13 7.71 23.39
N VAL A 157 -34.74 7.15 22.25
CA VAL A 157 -34.10 5.83 22.20
C VAL A 157 -32.62 6.04 21.92
N GLU A 158 -31.80 5.78 22.93
CA GLU A 158 -30.35 5.92 22.83
C GLU A 158 -29.76 4.99 21.76
N ALA A 159 -28.71 5.48 21.08
CA ALA A 159 -27.97 4.66 20.13
C ALA A 159 -27.30 3.49 20.86
N GLN A 160 -27.38 2.31 20.25
CA GLN A 160 -26.75 1.11 20.81
C GLN A 160 -25.53 0.75 19.97
N TYR A 161 -24.41 0.56 20.66
CA TYR A 161 -23.17 0.08 20.09
C TYR A 161 -22.87 -1.31 20.62
N ARG A 162 -22.30 -2.14 19.77
CA ARG A 162 -21.83 -3.47 20.13
C ARG A 162 -20.37 -3.61 19.74
N GLN A 163 -19.55 -4.05 20.69
CA GLN A 163 -18.15 -4.36 20.41
C GLN A 163 -18.07 -5.60 19.52
N MET A 164 -17.51 -5.41 18.34
CA MET A 164 -17.25 -6.44 17.36
C MET A 164 -15.76 -6.78 17.36
N MET A 165 -15.42 -8.00 16.99
CA MET A 165 -14.05 -8.46 16.77
C MET A 165 -13.93 -8.97 15.33
N ILE A 166 -12.87 -8.56 14.66
CA ILE A 166 -12.44 -9.13 13.37
C ILE A 166 -11.13 -9.86 13.60
N GLU A 167 -11.06 -11.09 13.11
CA GLU A 167 -9.83 -11.90 13.09
C GLU A 167 -9.34 -11.99 11.63
N VAL A 168 -8.15 -11.46 11.37
CA VAL A 168 -7.50 -11.51 10.05
C VAL A 168 -6.15 -12.24 10.14
N PRO A 169 -5.79 -13.09 9.17
CA PRO A 169 -4.47 -13.70 9.10
C PRO A 169 -3.36 -12.64 8.98
N MET A 170 -2.25 -12.80 9.71
CA MET A 170 -1.10 -11.88 9.62
C MET A 170 -0.59 -11.69 8.20
N LEU A 171 -0.59 -12.76 7.39
CA LEU A 171 -0.08 -12.73 6.02
C LEU A 171 -0.90 -11.86 5.06
N SER A 172 -2.17 -11.55 5.37
CA SER A 172 -2.97 -10.67 4.49
C SER A 172 -2.67 -9.19 4.69
N ILE A 173 -2.04 -8.81 5.82
CA ILE A 173 -1.75 -7.42 6.16
C ILE A 173 -0.26 -7.07 6.09
N VAL A 174 0.61 -8.08 6.06
CA VAL A 174 2.06 -7.88 6.06
C VAL A 174 2.59 -7.90 4.62
N PRO A 175 3.36 -6.87 4.19
CA PRO A 175 4.05 -6.87 2.91
C PRO A 175 5.05 -8.04 2.83
N ILE A 176 4.87 -8.93 1.87
CA ILE A 176 5.77 -10.08 1.66
C ILE A 176 6.87 -9.66 0.66
N PRO A 177 8.15 -9.71 1.03
CA PRO A 177 9.25 -9.42 0.11
C PRO A 177 9.36 -10.51 -0.96
N TYR A 178 9.60 -10.12 -2.20
CA TYR A 178 9.76 -11.05 -3.33
C TYR A 178 10.80 -10.50 -4.29
N ILE A 179 12.07 -10.80 -4.00
CA ILE A 179 13.22 -10.35 -4.76
C ILE A 179 13.56 -11.44 -5.78
N ARG A 180 13.62 -11.08 -7.07
CA ARG A 180 14.03 -11.97 -8.15
C ARG A 180 15.22 -11.36 -8.88
N ILE A 181 16.19 -12.20 -9.26
CA ILE A 181 17.21 -11.81 -10.22
C ILE A 181 16.58 -11.87 -11.60
N ASP A 182 16.50 -10.73 -12.26
CA ASP A 182 15.82 -10.58 -13.55
C ASP A 182 16.82 -10.65 -14.71
N GLU A 183 17.99 -10.04 -14.54
CA GLU A 183 19.04 -9.97 -15.55
C GLU A 183 20.44 -10.08 -14.93
N VAL A 184 21.32 -10.81 -15.61
CA VAL A 184 22.74 -10.95 -15.27
C VAL A 184 23.57 -10.66 -16.50
N ASP A 185 24.35 -9.59 -16.42
CA ASP A 185 25.21 -9.08 -17.47
C ASP A 185 26.67 -9.41 -17.14
N ILE A 186 27.29 -10.31 -17.91
CA ILE A 186 28.70 -10.70 -17.74
C ILE A 186 29.51 -10.15 -18.91
N LYS A 187 30.34 -9.13 -18.67
CA LYS A 187 31.21 -8.51 -19.68
C LYS A 187 32.66 -8.92 -19.45
N PHE A 188 33.28 -9.43 -20.50
CA PHE A 188 34.68 -9.84 -20.48
C PHE A 188 35.53 -8.96 -21.40
N HIS A 189 36.52 -8.28 -20.83
CA HIS A 189 37.46 -7.42 -21.55
C HIS A 189 38.86 -8.06 -21.58
N ALA A 190 39.32 -8.43 -22.77
CA ALA A 190 40.69 -8.91 -23.00
C ALA A 190 41.45 -7.97 -23.94
N GLN A 191 42.59 -7.43 -23.48
CA GLN A 191 43.51 -6.65 -24.31
C GLN A 191 44.88 -7.31 -24.33
N ILE A 192 45.42 -7.54 -25.53
CA ILE A 192 46.75 -8.12 -25.75
C ILE A 192 47.64 -7.06 -26.39
N THR A 193 48.64 -6.56 -25.66
CA THR A 193 49.66 -5.65 -26.20
C THR A 193 50.97 -6.43 -26.38
N THR A 194 51.44 -6.60 -27.62
CA THR A 194 52.67 -7.34 -27.94
C THR A 194 53.75 -6.38 -28.43
N MET A 195 54.99 -6.53 -27.95
CA MET A 195 56.19 -5.88 -28.53
C MET A 195 57.17 -6.96 -28.97
N GLU A 196 57.56 -6.97 -30.25
CA GLU A 196 58.47 -7.94 -30.87
C GLU A 196 59.90 -7.34 -30.95
N TYR A 197 60.92 -8.07 -30.49
CA TYR A 197 62.32 -7.81 -30.85
C TYR A 197 62.97 -9.07 -31.41
N LYS A 198 63.44 -8.96 -32.65
CA LYS A 198 64.16 -9.97 -33.42
C LYS A 198 65.35 -9.26 -34.08
N ASP A 199 66.57 -9.65 -33.76
CA ASP A 199 67.78 -9.35 -34.54
C ASP A 199 68.78 -10.49 -34.31
N THR A 200 68.71 -11.58 -35.08
CA THR A 200 69.43 -11.88 -36.35
C THR A 200 70.95 -11.66 -36.27
N THR A 201 71.67 -12.78 -36.29
CA THR A 201 73.12 -12.94 -36.29
C THR A 201 73.75 -12.50 -37.62
N ASP A 202 74.77 -11.65 -37.56
CA ASP A 202 75.72 -11.47 -38.67
C ASP A 202 77.07 -12.13 -38.35
N LYS A 203 77.42 -13.14 -39.14
CA LYS A 203 78.79 -13.66 -39.28
C LYS A 203 79.22 -13.42 -40.73
N PHE A 204 80.40 -12.85 -40.97
CA PHE A 204 81.26 -13.10 -42.14
C PHE A 204 82.58 -12.30 -41.94
N GLY A 205 83.79 -12.75 -42.29
CA GLY A 205 84.26 -13.92 -43.02
C GLY A 205 85.78 -14.11 -42.83
N VAL A 206 86.27 -15.28 -43.25
CA VAL A 206 87.66 -15.77 -43.19
C VAL A 206 88.41 -15.40 -44.47
N ASP A 207 89.66 -14.94 -44.39
CA ASP A 207 90.80 -15.39 -45.23
C ASP A 207 92.09 -14.57 -44.99
N ALA A 208 93.20 -15.25 -44.65
CA ALA A 208 94.58 -14.97 -45.09
C ALA A 208 95.62 -15.70 -44.22
N SER A 209 96.29 -16.65 -44.87
CA SER A 209 97.36 -17.55 -44.44
C SER A 209 98.78 -16.93 -44.45
N LEU A 210 99.74 -17.64 -43.82
CA LEU A 210 101.23 -17.58 -43.97
C LEU A 210 101.94 -16.52 -43.09
N GLU A 211 103.13 -16.69 -42.48
CA GLU A 211 104.11 -17.78 -42.34
C GLU A 211 105.12 -17.41 -41.21
N PHE A 212 105.87 -18.39 -40.73
CA PHE A 212 106.82 -18.38 -39.61
C PHE A 212 108.09 -17.48 -39.77
N LYS A 213 108.71 -17.02 -38.66
CA LYS A 213 110.02 -17.50 -38.13
C LYS A 213 110.67 -16.59 -37.05
N GLN A 214 111.53 -17.24 -36.27
CA GLN A 214 112.28 -16.80 -35.09
C GLN A 214 113.26 -15.61 -35.29
N ARG A 215 113.35 -14.82 -34.21
CA ARG A 215 114.39 -13.95 -33.60
C ARG A 215 115.81 -13.85 -34.23
N TRP A 216 116.28 -12.60 -34.43
CA TRP A 216 117.69 -12.15 -34.32
C TRP A 216 117.75 -10.63 -34.03
N PRO A 217 118.71 -10.10 -33.23
CA PRO A 217 118.87 -8.65 -32.95
C PRO A 217 119.34 -7.82 -34.17
N GLY A 218 118.44 -7.04 -34.79
CA GLY A 218 118.87 -6.05 -35.81
C GLY A 218 117.87 -5.53 -36.86
N GLY A 219 116.60 -5.98 -36.92
CA GLY A 219 115.64 -5.43 -37.90
C GLY A 219 114.28 -6.13 -37.94
N SER A 220 113.24 -5.41 -38.36
CA SER A 220 111.80 -5.69 -38.12
C SER A 220 111.02 -6.22 -39.32
N VAL A 221 109.92 -6.96 -39.05
CA VAL A 221 108.78 -7.15 -39.97
C VAL A 221 107.45 -7.15 -39.18
N LYS A 222 106.40 -6.52 -39.76
CA LYS A 222 105.05 -6.28 -39.22
C LYS A 222 104.15 -7.52 -39.24
N LEU A 223 103.29 -7.68 -38.23
CA LEU A 223 102.10 -8.53 -38.27
C LEU A 223 100.88 -7.75 -37.75
N ASN A 224 99.86 -7.57 -38.60
CA ASN A 224 98.54 -7.05 -38.24
C ASN A 224 97.62 -8.24 -37.88
N ALA A 225 97.03 -8.25 -36.69
CA ALA A 225 96.00 -9.22 -36.32
C ALA A 225 94.86 -8.53 -35.55
N SER A 226 93.68 -8.56 -36.14
CA SER A 226 92.43 -7.90 -35.71
C SER A 226 91.75 -8.65 -34.56
N LEU A 227 91.53 -7.98 -33.43
CA LEU A 227 90.68 -8.47 -32.33
C LEU A 227 89.45 -7.56 -32.22
N SER A 228 88.35 -7.97 -32.84
CA SER A 228 87.02 -7.38 -32.73
C SER A 228 86.35 -7.83 -31.43
N TYR A 229 86.21 -6.93 -30.46
CA TYR A 229 85.42 -7.18 -29.24
C TYR A 229 84.15 -6.34 -29.28
N GLN A 230 83.01 -7.01 -29.47
CA GLN A 230 81.68 -6.42 -29.66
C GLN A 230 80.84 -6.72 -28.40
N LYS A 231 80.62 -5.72 -27.54
CA LYS A 231 79.77 -5.82 -26.35
C LYS A 231 78.38 -5.27 -26.68
N SER A 232 77.37 -6.15 -26.78
CA SER A 232 75.95 -5.82 -26.88
C SER A 232 75.24 -6.32 -25.62
N ASN A 233 74.44 -5.45 -25.00
CA ASN A 233 73.86 -5.62 -23.67
C ASN A 233 72.39 -6.07 -23.78
N THR A 234 72.01 -7.13 -23.05
CA THR A 234 70.65 -7.70 -23.02
C THR A 234 69.77 -6.95 -22.02
N GLN A 235 68.57 -6.49 -22.39
CA GLN A 235 67.54 -6.03 -21.45
C GLN A 235 66.19 -6.68 -21.76
N GLY A 236 65.53 -7.21 -20.71
CA GLY A 236 64.57 -8.31 -20.76
C GLY A 236 63.14 -8.03 -21.23
N GLU A 237 62.40 -9.14 -21.34
CA GLU A 237 61.01 -9.31 -21.77
C GLU A 237 60.03 -8.72 -20.74
N LYS A 238 59.10 -7.85 -21.19
CA LYS A 238 57.92 -7.46 -20.40
C LYS A 238 56.66 -7.63 -21.25
N VAL A 239 55.90 -8.67 -20.97
CA VAL A 239 54.56 -8.89 -21.54
C VAL A 239 53.55 -8.35 -20.54
N ASP A 240 53.05 -7.13 -20.76
CA ASP A 240 51.95 -6.59 -19.95
C ASP A 240 50.61 -7.19 -20.46
N ARG A 241 49.98 -8.01 -19.62
CA ARG A 241 48.68 -8.68 -19.88
C ARG A 241 47.64 -8.13 -18.91
N THR A 242 46.53 -7.62 -19.41
CA THR A 242 45.44 -7.12 -18.56
C THR A 242 44.12 -7.75 -18.99
N TYR A 243 43.50 -8.51 -18.07
CA TYR A 243 42.17 -9.10 -18.23
C TYR A 243 41.24 -8.48 -17.19
N ALA A 244 40.07 -8.00 -17.60
CA ALA A 244 39.06 -7.44 -16.70
C ALA A 244 37.70 -8.13 -16.91
N LEU A 245 37.05 -8.48 -15.80
CA LEU A 245 35.72 -9.10 -15.76
C LEU A 245 34.77 -8.13 -15.04
N ASP A 246 33.76 -7.65 -15.76
CA ASP A 246 32.74 -6.73 -15.24
C ASP A 246 31.39 -7.46 -15.18
N ILE A 247 30.89 -7.68 -13.97
CA ILE A 247 29.63 -8.37 -13.71
C ILE A 247 28.60 -7.36 -13.19
N HIS A 248 27.46 -7.25 -13.88
CA HIS A 248 26.31 -6.48 -13.42
C HIS A 248 25.15 -7.43 -13.14
N VAL A 249 24.58 -7.36 -11.94
CA VAL A 249 23.42 -8.17 -11.55
C VAL A 249 22.28 -7.20 -11.26
N HIS A 250 21.14 -7.39 -11.94
CA HIS A 250 19.93 -6.63 -11.70
C HIS A 250 18.90 -7.51 -10.97
N ALA A 251 18.58 -7.12 -9.74
CA ALA A 251 17.55 -7.75 -8.93
C ALA A 251 16.40 -6.77 -8.73
N SER A 252 15.17 -7.22 -9.00
CA SER A 252 13.95 -6.43 -8.86
C SER A 252 13.01 -7.05 -7.84
N GLN A 253 12.14 -6.22 -7.27
CA GLN A 253 10.98 -6.69 -6.54
C GLN A 253 9.92 -7.06 -7.58
N ASP A 254 9.48 -8.31 -7.55
CA ASP A 254 8.61 -8.90 -8.56
C ASP A 254 7.20 -9.18 -7.99
N GLU A 255 6.24 -9.49 -8.86
CA GLU A 255 4.88 -9.85 -8.45
C GLU A 255 4.85 -11.23 -7.77
N LEU A 256 3.92 -11.42 -6.82
CA LEU A 256 3.82 -12.67 -6.09
C LEU A 256 3.48 -13.83 -7.04
N PRO A 257 4.08 -15.02 -6.86
CA PRO A 257 3.70 -16.19 -7.67
C PRO A 257 2.21 -16.51 -7.51
N GLY A 258 1.50 -16.80 -8.61
CA GLY A 258 0.04 -17.00 -8.58
C GLY A 258 -0.48 -18.12 -7.66
N GLY A 259 0.38 -19.06 -7.24
CA GLY A 259 0.04 -20.03 -6.19
C GLY A 259 -0.11 -19.39 -4.80
N MET A 260 0.72 -18.39 -4.49
CA MET A 260 0.68 -17.64 -3.24
C MET A 260 -0.54 -16.72 -3.20
N GLU A 261 -0.88 -16.06 -4.29
CA GLU A 261 -2.09 -15.25 -4.41
C GLU A 261 -3.35 -16.06 -4.08
N LYS A 262 -3.46 -17.29 -4.57
CA LYS A 262 -4.58 -18.18 -4.25
C LYS A 262 -4.65 -18.54 -2.77
N ILE A 263 -3.51 -18.77 -2.13
CA ILE A 263 -3.45 -19.06 -0.69
C ILE A 263 -3.88 -17.83 0.12
N LEU A 264 -3.40 -16.65 -0.26
CA LEU A 264 -3.81 -15.39 0.38
C LEU A 264 -5.31 -15.12 0.19
N GLY A 265 -5.86 -15.38 -0.99
CA GLY A 265 -7.30 -15.29 -1.24
C GLY A 265 -8.13 -16.23 -0.36
N ILE A 266 -7.71 -17.49 -0.21
CA ILE A 266 -8.38 -18.45 0.70
C ILE A 266 -8.30 -17.98 2.17
N LEU A 267 -7.17 -17.40 2.57
CA LEU A 267 -6.96 -16.85 3.91
C LEU A 267 -7.82 -15.60 4.14
N GLU A 268 -7.98 -14.73 3.15
CA GLU A 268 -8.88 -13.57 3.18
C GLU A 268 -10.35 -14.00 3.28
N ASP A 269 -10.78 -15.00 2.50
CA ASP A 269 -12.13 -15.53 2.57
C ASP A 269 -12.46 -16.17 3.93
N SER A 270 -11.43 -16.59 4.67
CA SER A 270 -11.57 -17.14 6.02
C SER A 270 -11.74 -16.08 7.13
N MET A 271 -11.67 -14.78 6.80
CA MET A 271 -11.88 -13.69 7.75
C MET A 271 -13.27 -13.78 8.40
N LYS A 272 -13.29 -13.86 9.73
CA LYS A 272 -14.54 -13.96 10.51
C LYS A 272 -14.74 -12.70 11.33
N SER A 273 -15.90 -12.07 11.14
CA SER A 273 -16.41 -11.08 12.10
C SER A 273 -17.31 -11.79 13.10
N LYS A 274 -17.03 -11.63 14.39
CA LYS A 274 -17.85 -12.15 15.48
C LYS A 274 -18.07 -11.07 16.54
N THR A 275 -19.15 -11.21 17.31
CA THR A 275 -19.34 -10.38 18.50
C THR A 275 -18.20 -10.65 19.48
N ALA A 276 -17.59 -9.60 20.03
CA ALA A 276 -16.50 -9.79 20.98
C ALA A 276 -17.04 -10.49 22.25
N PRO A 277 -16.28 -11.44 22.84
CA PRO A 277 -16.66 -12.05 24.10
C PRO A 277 -16.79 -10.96 25.17
N GLN A 278 -17.88 -11.02 25.93
CA GLN A 278 -18.11 -10.17 27.09
C GLN A 278 -17.07 -10.56 28.16
N THR A 279 -16.23 -9.61 28.58
CA THR A 279 -15.27 -9.77 29.68
C THR A 279 -15.96 -9.86 31.02
#